data_AF-A0A2H6FXG7-F1
#
_entry.id   AF-A0A2H6FXG7-F1
#
_cell.length_a   1.000
_cell.length_b   1.000
_cell.length_c   1.000
_cell.angle_alpha   90.00
_cell.angle_beta   90.00
_cell.angle_gamma   90.00
#
_symmetry.space_group_name_H-M   'P 1'
#
loop_
_entity.id
_entity.type
_entity.pdbx_description
1 polymer ?
#
loop_
_entity_poly.entity_id
_entity_poly.type
_entity_poly.pdbx_seq_one_letter_code
_entity_poly.pdbx_strand_id
1 'polypeptide(L)'
;MPVFESIRKALMIGLGVQESISELVDELIKKGELSESQGAHLVKEWTEKVGKSGDTLGKSIAELVSKTLEKMNIPTRDEVDKLNRKVQSLSAKIKKLEEKSEETSSS
;
A
#
# COMPACT_ATOMS: atom_id res chain seq x y z
N MET A 1 2.46 6.67 -19.07
CA MET A 1 2.37 5.92 -17.80
C MET A 1 0.98 5.28 -17.70
N PRO A 2 0.73 4.15 -18.37
CA PRO A 2 -0.60 3.52 -18.46
C PRO A 2 -1.12 2.96 -17.13
N VAL A 3 -0.22 2.66 -16.18
CA VAL A 3 -0.55 2.03 -14.89
C VAL A 3 -1.38 2.95 -13.98
N PHE A 4 -1.08 4.25 -13.96
CA PHE A 4 -1.80 5.22 -13.13
C PHE A 4 -3.27 5.39 -13.57
N GLU A 5 -3.51 5.40 -14.89
CA GLU A 5 -4.84 5.47 -15.48
C GLU A 5 -5.69 4.24 -15.11
N SER A 6 -5.09 3.04 -15.18
CA SER A 6 -5.75 1.79 -14.82
C SER A 6 -6.13 1.73 -13.33
N ILE A 7 -5.24 2.19 -12.44
CA ILE A 7 -5.51 2.26 -10.99
C ILE A 7 -6.63 3.26 -10.71
N ARG A 8 -6.59 4.45 -11.33
CA ARG A 8 -7.65 5.46 -11.18
C ARG A 8 -9.01 4.95 -11.65
N LYS A 9 -9.04 4.23 -12.78
CA LYS A 9 -10.27 3.64 -13.33
C LYS A 9 -10.81 2.52 -12.43
N ALA A 10 -9.94 1.67 -11.89
CA ALA A 10 -10.31 0.64 -10.93
C ALA A 10 -10.87 1.24 -9.62
N LEU A 11 -10.29 2.34 -9.14
CA LEU A 11 -10.78 3.06 -7.96
C LEU A 11 -12.15 3.70 -8.18
N MET A 12 -12.37 4.34 -9.34
CA MET A 12 -13.71 4.90 -9.65
C MET A 12 -14.78 3.82 -9.80
N ILE A 13 -14.43 2.67 -10.37
CA ILE A 13 -15.34 1.50 -10.41
C ILE A 13 -15.60 0.99 -8.99
N GLY A 14 -14.57 0.87 -8.16
CA GLY A 14 -14.69 0.41 -6.77
C GLY A 14 -15.55 1.32 -5.89
N LEU A 15 -15.45 2.64 -6.08
CA LEU A 15 -16.31 3.61 -5.39
C LEU A 15 -17.76 3.56 -5.87
N GLY A 16 -17.99 3.37 -7.18
CA GLY A 16 -19.34 3.26 -7.74
C GLY A 16 -20.10 2.03 -7.27
N VAL A 17 -19.42 0.92 -6.96
CA VAL A 17 -20.06 -0.33 -6.48
C VAL A 17 -20.84 -0.11 -5.18
N GLN A 18 -20.40 0.77 -4.29
CA GLN A 18 -21.11 1.06 -3.03
C GLN A 18 -22.43 1.82 -3.28
N GLU A 19 -22.39 2.81 -4.19
CA GLU A 19 -23.57 3.58 -4.59
C GLU A 19 -24.60 2.67 -5.28
N SER A 20 -24.17 1.83 -6.23
CA SER A 20 -25.04 0.92 -6.97
C SER A 20 -25.72 -0.13 -6.08
N ILE A 21 -25.08 -0.57 -5.00
CA ILE A 21 -25.70 -1.49 -4.03
C ILE A 21 -26.76 -0.78 -3.20
N SER A 22 -26.53 0.48 -2.85
CA SER A 22 -27.49 1.28 -2.09
C SER A 22 -28.73 1.56 -2.95
N GLU A 23 -28.55 1.90 -4.23
CA GLU A 23 -29.65 2.08 -5.20
C GLU A 23 -30.45 0.79 -5.44
N LEU A 24 -29.78 -0.36 -5.59
CA LEU A 24 -30.44 -1.65 -5.75
C LEU A 24 -31.32 -2.01 -4.53
N VAL A 25 -30.80 -1.75 -3.32
CA VAL A 25 -31.53 -2.00 -2.08
C VAL A 25 -32.74 -1.07 -1.97
N ASP A 26 -32.58 0.21 -2.32
CA ASP A 26 -33.68 1.18 -2.34
C ASP A 26 -34.76 0.82 -3.37
N GLU A 27 -34.38 0.28 -4.53
CA GLU A 27 -35.35 -0.24 -5.50
C GLU A 27 -36.14 -1.43 -4.96
N LEU A 28 -35.49 -2.36 -4.25
CA LEU A 28 -36.14 -3.52 -3.65
C LEU A 28 -37.11 -3.11 -2.53
N ILE A 29 -36.75 -2.08 -1.76
CA ILE A 29 -37.66 -1.48 -0.77
C ILE A 29 -38.87 -0.85 -1.47
N LYS A 30 -38.66 -0.06 -2.52
CA LYS A 30 -39.74 0.57 -3.30
C LYS A 30 -40.68 -0.44 -3.96
N LYS A 31 -40.15 -1.58 -4.40
CA LYS A 31 -40.94 -2.70 -4.96
C LYS A 31 -41.68 -3.49 -3.89
N GLY A 32 -41.44 -3.21 -2.60
CA GLY A 32 -42.03 -3.92 -1.47
C GLY A 32 -41.44 -5.31 -1.23
N GLU A 33 -40.36 -5.66 -1.93
CA GLU A 33 -39.65 -6.94 -1.81
C GLU A 33 -38.76 -6.97 -0.55
N LEU A 34 -38.42 -5.79 -0.02
CA LEU A 34 -37.69 -5.61 1.22
C LEU A 34 -38.35 -4.55 2.11
N SER A 35 -38.26 -4.73 3.43
CA SER A 35 -38.52 -3.64 4.37
C SER A 35 -37.30 -2.70 4.48
N GLU A 36 -37.52 -1.44 4.85
CA GLU A 36 -36.44 -0.48 5.13
C GLU A 36 -35.40 -1.03 6.12
N SER A 37 -35.86 -1.75 7.14
CA SER A 37 -34.99 -2.36 8.15
C SER A 37 -34.05 -3.43 7.57
N GLN A 38 -34.55 -4.24 6.64
CA GLN A 38 -33.77 -5.29 5.99
C GLN A 38 -32.79 -4.71 4.99
N GLY A 39 -33.18 -3.66 4.26
CA GLY A 39 -32.30 -2.99 3.30
C GLY A 39 -31.12 -2.31 3.99
N ALA A 40 -31.39 -1.55 5.05
CA ALA A 40 -30.34 -0.92 5.86
C ALA A 40 -29.37 -1.96 6.45
N HIS A 41 -29.87 -3.14 6.85
CA HIS A 41 -29.04 -4.23 7.34
C HIS A 41 -28.12 -4.81 6.26
N LEU A 42 -28.63 -5.03 5.03
CA LEU A 42 -27.85 -5.55 3.91
C LEU A 42 -26.73 -4.60 3.49
N VAL A 43 -27.02 -3.29 3.38
CA VAL A 43 -26.01 -2.29 3.07
C VAL A 43 -24.93 -2.28 4.15
N LYS A 44 -25.33 -2.30 5.42
CA LYS A 44 -24.40 -2.32 6.55
C LYS A 44 -23.51 -3.57 6.57
N GLU A 45 -24.08 -4.75 6.38
CA GLU A 45 -23.33 -6.00 6.31
C GLU A 45 -22.35 -6.00 5.14
N TRP A 46 -22.77 -5.50 3.98
CA TRP A 46 -21.90 -5.38 2.81
C TRP A 46 -20.72 -4.45 3.09
N THR A 47 -20.98 -3.25 3.62
CA THR A 47 -19.93 -2.28 3.97
C THR A 47 -18.97 -2.84 5.01
N GLU A 48 -19.45 -3.54 6.03
CA GLU A 48 -18.57 -4.20 7.01
C GLU A 48 -17.73 -5.31 6.37
N LYS A 49 -18.31 -6.14 5.50
CA LYS A 49 -17.59 -7.22 4.80
C LYS A 49 -16.51 -6.66 3.88
N VAL A 50 -16.83 -5.59 3.15
CA VAL A 50 -15.89 -4.89 2.27
C VAL A 50 -14.79 -4.22 3.09
N GLY A 51 -15.12 -3.54 4.20
CA GLY A 51 -14.13 -2.95 5.09
C GLY A 51 -13.14 -3.98 5.65
N LYS A 52 -13.65 -5.09 6.18
CA LYS A 52 -12.82 -6.20 6.71
C LYS A 52 -12.00 -6.90 5.63
N SER A 53 -12.57 -7.11 4.43
CA SER A 53 -11.88 -7.76 3.31
C SER A 53 -10.87 -6.83 2.63
N GLY A 54 -11.13 -5.52 2.63
CA GLY A 54 -10.28 -4.49 2.06
C GLY A 54 -8.90 -4.43 2.71
N ASP A 55 -8.82 -4.56 4.03
CA ASP A 55 -7.54 -4.57 4.76
C ASP A 55 -6.69 -5.80 4.40
N THR A 56 -7.30 -6.98 4.29
CA THR A 56 -6.60 -8.20 3.85
C THR A 56 -6.17 -8.15 2.39
N LEU A 57 -6.99 -7.54 1.53
CA LEU A 57 -6.68 -7.32 0.13
C LEU A 57 -5.52 -6.32 -0.02
N GLY A 58 -5.54 -5.22 0.73
CA GLY A 58 -4.48 -4.21 0.74
C GLY A 58 -3.13 -4.79 1.13
N LYS A 59 -3.09 -5.64 2.18
CA LYS A 59 -1.87 -6.36 2.57
C LYS A 59 -1.37 -7.32 1.49
N SER A 60 -2.28 -8.07 0.88
CA SER A 60 -1.93 -9.04 -0.17
C SER A 60 -1.39 -8.35 -1.42
N ILE A 61 -1.99 -7.21 -1.81
CA ILE A 61 -1.52 -6.38 -2.93
C ILE A 61 -0.16 -5.78 -2.62
N ALA A 62 0.03 -5.23 -1.41
CA ALA A 62 1.32 -4.69 -0.99
C ALA A 62 2.43 -5.74 -1.04
N GLU A 63 2.18 -6.95 -0.53
CA GLU A 63 3.10 -8.08 -0.64
C GLU A 63 3.41 -8.46 -2.09
N LEU A 64 2.38 -8.52 -2.94
CA LEU A 64 2.55 -8.91 -4.34
C LEU A 64 3.41 -7.89 -5.10
N VAL A 65 3.18 -6.60 -4.84
CA VAL A 65 3.98 -5.50 -5.39
C VAL A 65 5.41 -5.59 -4.88
N SER A 66 5.64 -5.72 -3.56
CA SER A 66 6.98 -5.90 -2.99
C SER A 66 7.73 -7.08 -3.60
N LYS A 67 7.11 -8.27 -3.67
CA LYS A 67 7.71 -9.48 -4.28
C LYS A 67 8.00 -9.29 -5.77
N THR A 68 7.19 -8.51 -6.48
CA THR A 68 7.41 -8.23 -7.91
C THR A 68 8.57 -7.24 -8.10
N LEU A 69 8.67 -6.20 -7.27
CA LEU A 69 9.83 -5.29 -7.30
C LEU A 69 11.13 -6.03 -6.96
N GLU A 70 11.11 -6.91 -5.96
CA GLU A 70 12.25 -7.77 -5.62
C GLU A 70 12.68 -8.65 -6.81
N LYS A 71 11.72 -9.29 -7.49
CA LYS A 71 12.00 -10.11 -8.69
C LYS A 71 12.55 -9.31 -9.87
N MET A 72 12.22 -8.03 -9.99
CA MET A 72 12.77 -7.14 -11.01
C MET A 72 14.11 -6.52 -10.60
N ASN A 73 14.69 -6.92 -9.46
CA ASN A 73 15.96 -6.44 -8.94
C ASN A 73 15.95 -4.90 -8.73
N ILE A 74 14.76 -4.33 -8.48
CA ILE A 74 14.58 -2.90 -8.18
C ILE A 74 14.69 -2.74 -6.66
N PRO A 75 15.78 -2.14 -6.15
CA PRO A 75 15.93 -1.95 -4.72
C PRO A 75 14.89 -0.95 -4.20
N THR A 76 14.36 -1.23 -3.01
CA THR A 76 13.45 -0.32 -2.33
C THR A 76 14.20 0.92 -1.84
N ARG A 77 13.49 2.04 -1.66
CA ARG A 77 14.09 3.28 -1.15
C ARG A 77 14.76 3.09 0.22
N ASP A 78 14.17 2.27 1.08
CA ASP A 78 14.72 1.93 2.40
C ASP A 78 16.06 1.17 2.30
N GLU A 79 16.20 0.25 1.34
CA GLU A 79 17.44 -0.48 1.12
C GLU A 79 18.55 0.44 0.62
N VAL A 80 18.22 1.36 -0.29
CA VAL A 80 19.15 2.39 -0.78
C VAL A 80 19.60 3.29 0.37
N ASP A 81 18.68 3.74 1.23
CA ASP A 81 19.02 4.58 2.38
C ASP A 81 19.88 3.84 3.41
N LYS A 82 19.59 2.55 3.67
CA LYS A 82 20.45 1.70 4.53
C LYS A 82 21.86 1.55 3.96
N LEU A 83 21.98 1.36 2.65
CA LEU A 83 23.28 1.26 1.98
C LEU A 83 24.05 2.58 2.09
N ASN A 84 23.38 3.71 1.86
CA ASN A 84 23.99 5.03 1.95
C ASN A 84 24.52 5.33 3.37
N ARG A 85 23.76 4.97 4.42
CA ARG A 85 24.23 5.09 5.81
C ARG A 85 25.45 4.20 6.10
N LYS A 86 25.47 2.97 5.58
CA LYS A 86 26.63 2.07 5.72
C LYS A 86 27.87 2.67 5.04
N VAL A 87 27.71 3.21 3.82
CA VAL A 87 28.78 3.89 3.10
C VAL A 87 29.33 5.06 3.91
N GLN A 88 28.46 5.94 4.42
CA GLN A 88 28.90 7.07 5.25
C GLN A 88 29.64 6.62 6.52
N SER A 89 29.15 5.58 7.20
CA SER A 89 29.81 5.06 8.40
C SER A 89 31.19 4.47 8.08
N LEU A 90 31.33 3.76 6.95
CA LEU A 90 32.61 3.23 6.49
C LEU A 90 33.56 4.36 6.10
N SER A 91 33.11 5.35 5.34
CA SER A 91 33.90 6.53 4.99
C SER A 91 34.40 7.27 6.22
N ALA A 92 33.55 7.45 7.24
CA ALA A 92 33.96 8.09 8.49
C ALA A 92 34.99 7.26 9.28
N LYS A 93 34.90 5.93 9.25
CA LYS A 93 35.88 5.04 9.89
C LYS A 93 37.22 5.05 9.17
N ILE A 94 37.21 5.03 7.83
CA ILE A 94 38.42 5.12 7.01
C ILE A 94 39.13 6.44 7.30
N LYS A 95 38.40 7.55 7.27
CA LYS A 95 38.97 8.87 7.58
C LYS A 95 39.64 8.93 8.95
N LYS A 96 39.00 8.37 9.98
CA LYS A 96 39.59 8.30 11.34
C LYS A 96 40.83 7.39 11.42
N LEU A 97 40.89 6.35 10.60
CA LEU A 97 42.05 5.46 10.53
C LEU A 97 43.22 6.13 9.80
N GLU A 98 42.94 6.88 8.73
CA GLU A 98 43.92 7.70 8.02
C GLU A 98 44.51 8.79 8.92
N GLU A 99 43.66 9.56 9.61
CA GLU A 99 44.07 10.58 10.59
C GLU A 99 44.97 9.98 11.69
N LYS A 100 44.61 8.80 12.22
CA LYS A 100 45.40 8.11 13.24
C LYS A 100 46.72 7.54 12.70
N SER A 101 46.75 7.11 11.44
CA SER A 101 47.96 6.60 10.79
C SER A 101 48.98 7.71 10.53
N GLU A 102 48.52 8.93 10.21
CA GLU A 102 49.40 10.08 9.98
C GLU A 102 50.00 10.62 11.30
N GLU A 103 49.23 10.63 12.39
CA GLU A 103 49.74 11.02 13.73
C GLU A 103 50.82 10.07 14.27
N THR A 104 50.72 8.77 13.95
CA THR A 104 51.68 7.76 14.42
C THR A 104 52.97 7.73 13.59
N SER A 105 52.98 8.35 12.40
CA SER A 105 54.15 8.41 11.51
C SER A 105 54.91 9.73 11.58
N SER A 106 54.38 10.74 12.29
CA SER A 106 55.06 12.02 12.60
C SER A 106 55.58 12.14 14.04
N SER A 107 55.44 11.08 14.86
CA SER A 107 56.07 10.94 16.18
C SER A 107 57.23 9.96 16.12
#